data_AF-A0A220VBZ8-F1
#
_entry.id   AF-A0A220VBZ8-F1
#
_cell.length_a   1.000
_cell.length_b   1.000
_cell.length_c   1.000
_cell.angle_alpha   90.00
_cell.angle_beta   90.00
_cell.angle_gamma   90.00
#
_symmetry.space_group_name_H-M   'P 1'
#
loop_
_entity.id
_entity.type
_entity.pdbx_description
1 polymer ?
#
loop_
_entity_poly.entity_id
_entity_poly.type
_entity_poly.pdbx_seq_one_letter_code
_entity_poly.pdbx_strand_id
1 'polypeptide(L)'
;MEKNKLYNQTIAFSGICQAITIIQNIAINGTYEEDDLIKTLRSILVTHPSSIDDVYKISDLNIGLNTVVNGFDDPKYAKDLFRYLVSVLQIEKKISRNSNLLQQIGNRVSQINKKMS
;
A
#
# COMPACT_ATOMS: atom_id res chain seq x y z
N MET A 1 -14.55 15.22 -13.89
CA MET A 1 -14.66 14.69 -12.51
C MET A 1 -14.37 13.19 -12.42
N GLU A 2 -14.89 12.36 -13.31
CA GLU A 2 -14.73 10.88 -13.26
C GLU A 2 -13.29 10.39 -13.49
N LYS A 3 -12.53 11.01 -14.42
CA LYS A 3 -11.11 10.65 -14.69
C LYS A 3 -10.21 10.72 -13.45
N ASN A 4 -10.38 11.73 -12.59
CA ASN A 4 -9.59 11.85 -11.36
C ASN A 4 -9.93 10.77 -10.34
N LYS A 5 -11.19 10.30 -10.31
CA LYS A 5 -11.59 9.24 -9.39
C LYS A 5 -10.94 7.90 -9.76
N LEU A 6 -11.00 7.52 -11.05
CA LEU A 6 -10.39 6.28 -11.51
C LEU A 6 -8.87 6.31 -11.33
N TYR A 7 -8.23 7.42 -11.69
CA TYR A 7 -6.80 7.62 -11.45
C TYR A 7 -6.44 7.41 -9.98
N ASN A 8 -7.10 8.12 -9.05
CA ASN A 8 -6.83 7.99 -7.62
C ASN A 8 -7.02 6.56 -7.11
N GLN A 9 -8.06 5.87 -7.59
CA GLN A 9 -8.32 4.47 -7.23
C GLN A 9 -7.22 3.54 -7.76
N THR A 10 -6.78 3.71 -9.00
CA THR A 10 -5.69 2.92 -9.60
C THR A 10 -4.37 3.15 -8.86
N ILE A 11 -4.04 4.40 -8.52
CA ILE A 11 -2.83 4.72 -7.76
C ILE A 11 -2.86 4.11 -6.36
N ALA A 12 -3.96 4.28 -5.62
CA ALA A 12 -4.12 3.69 -4.29
C ALA A 12 -4.06 2.15 -4.35
N PHE A 13 -4.72 1.55 -5.35
CA PHE A 13 -4.70 0.10 -5.54
C PHE A 13 -3.29 -0.42 -5.87
N SER A 14 -2.54 0.31 -6.71
CA SER A 14 -1.14 -0.01 -7.01
C SER A 14 -0.28 0.03 -5.74
N GLY A 15 -0.51 1.00 -4.84
CA GLY A 15 0.15 1.04 -3.53
C GLY A 15 -0.11 -0.22 -2.69
N ILE A 16 -1.34 -0.72 -2.66
CA ILE A 16 -1.70 -1.97 -1.98
C ILE A 16 -0.99 -3.17 -2.64
N CYS A 17 -1.05 -3.27 -3.97
CA CYS A 17 -0.38 -4.33 -4.73
C CYS A 17 1.14 -4.32 -4.50
N GLN A 18 1.76 -3.14 -4.42
CA GLN A 18 3.19 -3.00 -4.14
C GLN A 18 3.53 -3.57 -2.76
N ALA A 19 2.82 -3.15 -1.71
CA ALA A 19 3.04 -3.65 -0.35
C ALA A 19 2.87 -5.17 -0.26
N ILE A 20 1.82 -5.71 -0.89
CA ILE A 20 1.58 -7.17 -0.92
C ILE A 20 2.71 -7.90 -1.64
N THR A 21 3.15 -7.39 -2.80
CA THR A 21 4.20 -8.03 -3.60
C THR A 21 5.53 -8.07 -2.84
N ILE A 22 5.90 -6.96 -2.17
CA ILE A 22 7.11 -6.90 -1.34
C ILE A 22 7.02 -7.90 -0.18
N ILE A 23 5.90 -7.96 0.54
CA ILE A 23 5.71 -8.90 1.66
C ILE A 23 5.74 -10.35 1.18
N GLN A 24 5.14 -10.65 0.02
CA GLN A 24 5.20 -11.99 -0.57
C GLN A 24 6.63 -12.39 -0.93
N ASN A 25 7.39 -11.50 -1.57
CA ASN A 25 8.80 -11.75 -1.89
C ASN A 25 9.63 -12.01 -0.64
N ILE A 26 9.42 -11.24 0.43
CA ILE A 26 10.08 -11.48 1.73
C ILE A 26 9.68 -12.86 2.28
N ALA A 27 8.40 -13.22 2.25
CA ALA A 27 7.91 -14.48 2.82
C ALA A 27 8.38 -15.72 2.05
N ILE A 28 8.50 -15.63 0.72
CA ILE A 28 8.83 -16.78 -0.15
C ILE A 28 10.35 -16.87 -0.36
N ASN A 29 11.00 -15.75 -0.68
CA ASN A 29 12.40 -15.71 -1.10
C ASN A 29 13.33 -15.20 0.01
N GLY A 30 12.82 -14.57 1.06
CA GLY A 30 13.62 -13.94 2.10
C GLY A 30 14.32 -12.65 1.66
N THR A 31 13.96 -12.11 0.51
CA THR A 31 14.65 -10.96 -0.12
C THR A 31 13.68 -9.82 -0.41
N TYR A 32 14.21 -8.59 -0.38
CA TYR A 32 13.52 -7.38 -0.82
C TYR A 32 14.53 -6.35 -1.34
N GLU A 33 14.06 -5.48 -2.23
CA GLU A 33 14.80 -4.29 -2.62
C GLU A 33 14.53 -3.18 -1.59
N GLU A 34 15.59 -2.68 -0.97
CA GLU A 34 15.50 -1.73 0.14
C GLU A 34 14.80 -0.42 -0.29
N ASP A 35 15.14 0.09 -1.47
CA ASP A 35 14.57 1.33 -2.00
C ASP A 35 13.04 1.22 -2.20
N ASP A 36 12.57 0.08 -2.71
CA ASP A 36 11.13 -0.16 -2.91
C ASP A 36 10.38 -0.32 -1.58
N LEU A 37 11.01 -0.94 -0.59
CA LEU A 37 10.46 -1.00 0.77
C LEU A 37 10.38 0.40 1.39
N ILE A 38 11.44 1.20 1.29
CA ILE A 38 11.49 2.57 1.82
C ILE A 38 10.39 3.43 1.18
N LYS A 39 10.28 3.40 -0.15
CA LYS A 39 9.22 4.11 -0.90
C LYS A 39 7.82 3.73 -0.41
N THR A 40 7.58 2.44 -0.21
CA THR A 40 6.30 1.92 0.27
C THR A 40 6.01 2.39 1.70
N LEU A 41 7.01 2.36 2.59
CA LEU A 41 6.85 2.80 3.99
C LEU A 41 6.67 4.31 4.12
N ARG A 42 7.31 5.11 3.25
CA ARG A 42 7.16 6.57 3.24
C ARG A 42 5.70 7.01 3.08
N SER A 43 4.88 6.25 2.33
CA SER A 43 3.46 6.54 2.16
C SER A 43 2.69 6.62 3.49
N ILE A 44 3.10 5.88 4.51
CA ILE A 44 2.48 5.85 5.85
C ILE A 44 2.73 7.16 6.61
N LEU A 45 3.83 7.84 6.32
CA LEU A 45 4.26 9.05 7.02
C LEU A 45 3.58 10.33 6.50
N VAL A 46 2.91 10.25 5.35
CA VAL A 46 2.19 11.37 4.74
C VAL A 46 0.82 11.51 5.42
N THR A 47 0.78 12.28 6.51
CA THR A 47 -0.42 12.40 7.35
C THR A 47 -1.41 13.49 6.92
N HIS A 48 -0.95 14.46 6.12
CA HIS A 48 -1.78 15.57 5.61
C HIS A 48 -1.59 15.77 4.10
N PRO A 49 -1.96 14.79 3.27
CA PRO A 49 -1.83 14.90 1.82
C PRO A 49 -2.83 15.91 1.25
N SER A 50 -2.41 16.69 0.25
CA SER A 50 -3.29 17.55 -0.55
C SER A 50 -3.85 16.81 -1.76
N SER A 51 -3.17 15.76 -2.21
CA SER A 51 -3.52 14.91 -3.35
C SER A 51 -3.06 13.46 -3.15
N ILE A 52 -3.52 12.53 -4.00
CA ILE A 52 -3.07 11.12 -3.94
C ILE A 52 -1.57 11.00 -4.27
N ASP A 53 -1.06 11.88 -5.12
CA ASP A 53 0.33 11.92 -5.55
C ASP A 53 1.29 12.31 -4.41
N ASP A 54 0.78 13.01 -3.38
CA ASP A 54 1.55 13.29 -2.16
C ASP A 54 1.78 12.01 -1.34
N VAL A 55 0.83 11.07 -1.36
CA VAL A 55 0.92 9.79 -0.65
C VAL A 55 1.72 8.77 -1.46
N TYR A 56 1.42 8.68 -2.76
CA TYR A 56 2.01 7.72 -3.67
C TYR A 56 2.53 8.42 -4.93
N LYS A 57 3.84 8.58 -5.01
CA LYS A 57 4.48 9.05 -6.24
C LYS A 57 4.44 7.94 -7.28
N ILE A 58 3.96 8.23 -8.49
CA ILE A 58 3.93 7.23 -9.59
C ILE A 58 5.31 6.61 -9.83
N SER A 59 6.38 7.42 -9.78
CA SER A 59 7.76 6.96 -9.96
C SER A 59 8.17 5.87 -8.96
N ASP A 60 7.49 5.82 -7.83
CA ASP A 60 7.79 4.96 -6.70
C ASP A 60 6.90 3.71 -6.68
N LEU A 61 5.95 3.60 -7.62
CA LEU A 61 4.93 2.55 -7.69
C LEU A 61 5.19 1.49 -8.77
N ASN A 62 6.42 1.37 -9.31
CA ASN A 62 6.70 0.48 -10.43
C ASN A 62 6.27 -0.97 -10.17
N ILE A 63 6.58 -1.51 -8.98
CA ILE A 63 6.17 -2.88 -8.60
C ILE A 63 4.64 -2.95 -8.56
N GLY A 64 3.99 -2.02 -7.87
CA GLY A 64 2.53 -1.98 -7.74
C GLY A 64 1.81 -1.92 -9.08
N LEU A 65 2.22 -1.00 -9.95
CA LEU A 65 1.66 -0.83 -11.29
C LEU A 65 1.88 -2.07 -12.16
N ASN A 66 3.08 -2.65 -12.11
CA ASN A 66 3.38 -3.89 -12.83
C ASN A 66 2.51 -5.06 -12.33
N THR A 67 2.30 -5.17 -11.02
CA THR A 67 1.42 -6.18 -10.41
C THR A 67 -0.05 -5.94 -10.80
N VAL A 68 -0.50 -4.69 -10.91
CA VAL A 68 -1.87 -4.39 -11.38
C VAL A 68 -2.09 -4.85 -12.82
N VAL A 69 -1.09 -4.69 -13.69
CA VAL A 69 -1.18 -5.06 -15.11
C VAL A 69 -1.02 -6.57 -15.30
N ASN A 70 0.05 -7.15 -14.76
CA ASN A 70 0.47 -8.52 -15.08
C ASN A 70 0.13 -9.54 -13.98
N GLY A 71 -0.18 -9.08 -12.77
CA GLY A 71 -0.38 -9.95 -11.61
C GLY A 71 -1.66 -10.77 -11.64
N PHE A 72 -2.51 -10.57 -12.64
CA PHE A 72 -3.76 -11.29 -12.82
C PHE A 72 -3.77 -12.23 -14.04
N ASP A 73 -2.67 -12.27 -14.81
CA ASP A 73 -2.57 -13.09 -16.02
C ASP A 73 -2.29 -14.58 -15.71
N ASP A 74 -1.48 -14.87 -14.70
CA ASP A 74 -1.25 -16.24 -14.21
C ASP A 74 -2.27 -16.60 -13.11
N PRO A 75 -3.12 -17.63 -13.31
CA PRO A 75 -4.16 -18.00 -12.35
C PRO A 75 -3.66 -18.36 -10.95
N LYS A 76 -2.47 -18.95 -10.84
CA LYS A 76 -1.88 -19.34 -9.56
C LYS A 76 -1.38 -18.12 -8.82
N TYR A 77 -0.64 -17.25 -9.50
CA TYR A 77 -0.15 -16.01 -8.91
C TYR A 77 -1.32 -15.08 -8.52
N ALA A 78 -2.31 -14.94 -9.41
CA ALA A 78 -3.52 -14.16 -9.16
C ALA A 78 -4.26 -14.63 -7.90
N LYS A 79 -4.40 -15.94 -7.71
CA LYS A 79 -5.07 -16.51 -6.53
C LYS A 79 -4.39 -16.10 -5.22
N ASP A 80 -3.07 -16.17 -5.15
CA ASP A 80 -2.33 -15.75 -3.96
C ASP A 80 -2.43 -14.23 -3.75
N LEU A 81 -2.23 -13.44 -4.81
CA LEU A 81 -2.41 -11.99 -4.75
C LEU A 81 -3.81 -11.59 -4.22
N PHE A 82 -4.87 -12.21 -4.74
CA PHE A 82 -6.24 -12.00 -4.26
C PHE A 82 -6.40 -12.40 -2.79
N ARG A 83 -5.82 -13.51 -2.35
CA ARG A 83 -5.87 -13.95 -0.95
C ARG A 83 -5.24 -12.90 -0.02
N TYR A 84 -4.07 -12.36 -0.36
CA TYR A 84 -3.45 -11.30 0.42
C TYR A 84 -4.27 -10.01 0.38
N LEU A 85 -4.77 -9.63 -0.79
CA LEU A 85 -5.59 -8.43 -0.97
C LEU A 85 -6.84 -8.47 -0.11
N VAL A 86 -7.60 -9.56 -0.17
CA VAL A 86 -8.80 -9.76 0.66
C VAL A 86 -8.45 -9.69 2.13
N SER A 87 -7.33 -10.30 2.54
CA SER A 87 -6.88 -10.30 3.93
C SER A 87 -6.57 -8.88 4.43
N VAL A 88 -5.87 -8.07 3.62
CA VAL A 88 -5.55 -6.66 3.93
C VAL A 88 -6.83 -5.83 4.02
N LEU A 89 -7.75 -5.96 3.06
CA LEU A 89 -9.02 -5.24 3.05
C LEU A 89 -9.92 -5.59 4.25
N GLN A 90 -9.90 -6.86 4.69
CA GLN A 90 -10.60 -7.28 5.90
C GLN A 90 -10.00 -6.64 7.16
N ILE A 91 -8.68 -6.51 7.23
CA ILE A 91 -7.99 -5.84 8.34
C ILE A 91 -8.33 -4.35 8.35
N GLU A 92 -8.24 -3.67 7.20
CA GLU A 92 -8.63 -2.27 7.06
C GLU A 92 -10.06 -2.06 7.57
N LYS A 93 -11.02 -2.87 7.12
CA LYS A 93 -12.42 -2.77 7.52
C LYS A 93 -12.64 -2.97 9.02
N LYS A 94 -11.82 -3.82 9.67
CA LYS A 94 -11.85 -3.99 11.14
C LYS A 94 -11.29 -2.75 11.84
N ILE A 95 -10.22 -2.17 11.32
CA ILE A 95 -9.60 -0.96 11.87
C ILE A 95 -10.53 0.24 11.72
N SER A 96 -11.09 0.49 10.52
CA SER A 96 -11.93 1.65 10.26
C SER A 96 -13.24 1.66 11.06
N ARG A 97 -13.73 0.50 11.48
CA ARG A 97 -14.88 0.37 12.39
C ARG A 97 -14.55 0.59 13.86
N ASN A 98 -13.28 0.53 14.25
CA ASN A 98 -12.83 0.71 15.62
C ASN A 98 -12.11 2.06 15.76
N SER A 99 -12.87 3.10 16.10
CA SER A 99 -12.36 4.47 16.23
C SER A 99 -11.19 4.59 17.21
N ASN A 100 -11.21 3.82 18.32
CA ASN A 100 -10.12 3.79 19.28
C ASN A 100 -8.84 3.22 18.66
N LEU A 101 -8.93 2.07 17.97
CA LEU A 101 -7.78 1.47 17.29
C LEU A 101 -7.22 2.39 16.19
N LEU A 102 -8.09 3.00 15.39
CA LEU A 102 -7.69 3.95 14.35
C LEU A 102 -6.96 5.16 14.95
N GLN A 103 -7.46 5.70 16.06
CA GLN A 103 -6.81 6.81 16.78
C GLN A 103 -5.43 6.40 17.33
N GLN A 104 -5.30 5.21 17.91
CA GLN A 104 -4.02 4.70 18.41
C GLN A 104 -2.98 4.56 17.28
N ILE A 105 -3.40 4.05 16.11
CA ILE A 105 -2.53 3.95 14.93
C ILE A 105 -2.09 5.34 14.47
N GLY A 106 -3.03 6.29 14.33
CA GLY A 106 -2.71 7.67 13.93
C GLY A 106 -1.74 8.37 14.89
N ASN A 107 -1.93 8.17 16.21
CA ASN A 107 -1.03 8.69 17.23
C ASN A 107 0.38 8.10 17.10
N ARG A 108 0.51 6.78 16.86
CA ARG A 108 1.79 6.11 16.66
C ARG A 108 2.52 6.59 15.40
N VAL A 109 1.81 6.74 14.28
CA VAL A 109 2.37 7.30 13.05
C VAL A 109 2.86 8.73 13.29
N SER A 110 2.08 9.55 13.99
CA SER A 110 2.47 10.92 14.34
C SER A 110 3.73 10.97 15.23
N GLN A 111 3.86 10.04 16.18
CA GLN A 111 5.07 9.93 17.02
C GLN A 111 6.31 9.54 16.21
N ILE A 112 6.16 8.59 15.28
CA ILE A 112 7.24 8.17 14.39
C ILE A 112 7.70 9.35 13.52
N ASN A 113 6.76 10.10 12.95
CA ASN A 113 7.08 11.26 12.11
C ASN A 113 7.88 12.33 12.88
N LYS A 114 7.52 12.60 14.14
CA LYS A 114 8.26 13.51 15.04
C LYS A 114 9.70 13.07 15.35
N LYS A 115 9.98 11.76 15.33
CA LYS A 115 11.35 11.24 15.60
C LYS A 115 12.27 11.31 14.39
N MET A 116 11.72 11.49 13.20
CA MET A 116 12.47 11.62 11.94
C MET A 116 12.62 13.08 11.48
N SER A 117 12.02 14.03 12.22
CA SER A 117 12.26 15.48 12.09
C SER A 117 13.42 15.89 12.98
#